data_AF-A0A1A9BT63-F1
#
_entry.id   AF-A0A1A9BT63-F1
#
_cell.length_a   1.000
_cell.length_b   1.000
_cell.length_c   1.000
_cell.angle_alpha   90.00
_cell.angle_beta   90.00
_cell.angle_gamma   90.00
#
_symmetry.space_group_name_H-M   'P 1'
#
loop_
_entity.id
_entity.type
_entity.pdbx_description
1 polymer ?
#
loop_
_entity_poly.entity_id
_entity_poly.type
_entity_poly.pdbx_seq_one_letter_code
_entity_poly.pdbx_strand_id
1 'polypeptide(L)'
;MARSHDRLAASQSGTFKDSQVKLFDYRFDVKTGFEPRFTDVDLLRVAHCRVHEERAEHFTLMQEKVWNPAMAGSPGMVRGMYGEAPGHEFLVLSMWLSSAEHGKYREERVERLALRAQIEADVASLTGDIVDLEPSWTV
;
A
#
# COMPACT_ATOMS: atom_id res chain seq x y z
N MET A 1 -27.91 17.38 21.84
CA MET A 1 -27.06 18.45 21.28
C MET A 1 -26.34 17.86 20.09
N ALA A 2 -26.74 18.19 18.86
CA ALA A 2 -25.97 17.80 17.67
C ALA A 2 -24.64 18.58 17.71
N ARG A 3 -23.52 17.87 17.82
CA ARG A 3 -22.20 18.49 17.82
C ARG A 3 -21.91 19.02 16.41
N SER A 4 -20.97 19.94 16.26
CA SER A 4 -20.56 20.49 14.95
C SER A 4 -20.28 19.41 13.89
N HIS A 5 -19.75 18.26 14.31
CA HIS A 5 -19.49 17.10 13.48
C HIS A 5 -20.77 16.48 12.86
N ASP A 6 -21.89 16.49 13.58
CA ASP A 6 -23.15 15.90 13.11
C ASP A 6 -23.74 16.69 11.92
N ARG A 7 -23.50 18.02 11.87
CA ARG A 7 -23.93 18.86 10.74
C ARG A 7 -23.11 18.60 9.48
N LEU A 8 -21.79 18.43 9.61
CA LEU A 8 -20.93 18.07 8.49
C LEU A 8 -21.33 16.69 7.93
N ALA A 9 -21.53 15.69 8.81
CA ALA A 9 -22.00 14.37 8.42
C ALA A 9 -23.38 14.41 7.74
N ALA A 10 -24.33 15.19 8.25
CA ALA A 10 -25.67 15.32 7.67
C ALA A 10 -25.63 15.88 6.23
N SER A 11 -24.71 16.81 5.94
CA SER A 11 -24.55 17.37 4.58
C SER A 11 -23.97 16.39 3.56
N GLN A 12 -23.45 15.24 4.01
CA GLN A 12 -22.92 14.17 3.16
C GLN A 12 -23.84 12.95 3.11
N SER A 13 -25.06 13.06 3.66
CA SER A 13 -26.03 11.97 3.63
C SER A 13 -26.34 11.54 2.20
N GLY A 14 -26.10 10.26 1.89
CA GLY A 14 -26.35 9.69 0.56
C GLY A 14 -25.24 9.93 -0.47
N THR A 15 -24.16 10.65 -0.13
CA THR A 15 -23.01 10.87 -1.02
C THR A 15 -22.22 9.60 -1.25
N PHE A 16 -21.98 8.83 -0.17
CA PHE A 16 -21.35 7.53 -0.24
C PHE A 16 -22.41 6.46 0.00
N LYS A 17 -22.43 5.44 -0.86
CA LYS A 17 -23.27 4.26 -0.74
C LYS A 17 -22.38 3.04 -0.81
N ASP A 18 -22.82 1.96 -0.19
CA ASP A 18 -22.17 0.64 -0.30
C ASP A 18 -20.69 0.62 0.15
N SER A 19 -20.34 1.40 1.18
CA SER A 19 -19.00 1.36 1.77
C SER A 19 -18.66 -0.05 2.25
N GLN A 20 -17.59 -0.61 1.70
CA GLN A 20 -17.07 -1.91 2.11
C GLN A 20 -15.83 -1.71 2.98
N VAL A 21 -15.79 -2.41 4.10
CA VAL A 21 -14.65 -2.42 5.00
C VAL A 21 -14.08 -3.83 5.00
N LYS A 22 -12.76 -3.93 4.85
CA LYS A 22 -12.03 -5.19 4.93
C LYS A 22 -10.83 -5.01 5.84
N LEU A 23 -10.59 -6.00 6.69
CA LEU A 23 -9.41 -6.05 7.54
C LEU A 23 -8.32 -6.84 6.84
N PHE A 24 -7.11 -6.29 6.86
CA PHE A 24 -5.90 -6.95 6.40
C PHE A 24 -5.07 -7.31 7.62
N ASP A 25 -4.79 -8.60 7.79
CA ASP A 25 -3.89 -9.10 8.79
C ASP A 25 -2.45 -8.79 8.38
N TYR A 26 -1.69 -8.21 9.30
CA TYR A 26 -0.26 -8.00 9.11
C TYR A 26 0.46 -9.34 8.90
N ARG A 27 1.30 -9.42 7.87
CA ARG A 27 2.12 -10.60 7.57
C ARG A 27 3.58 -10.34 7.85
N PHE A 28 4.16 -9.29 7.25
CA PHE A 28 5.55 -8.90 7.44
C PHE A 28 5.82 -7.47 6.96
N ASP A 29 6.99 -6.95 7.37
CA ASP A 29 7.50 -5.68 6.92
C ASP A 29 7.96 -5.73 5.45
N VAL A 30 7.66 -4.68 4.69
CA VAL A 30 8.28 -4.44 3.37
C VAL A 30 9.75 -4.05 3.55
N LYS A 31 10.03 -3.28 4.60
CA LYS A 31 11.36 -2.93 5.08
C LYS A 31 11.35 -3.01 6.60
N THR A 32 12.26 -3.79 7.17
CA THR A 32 12.32 -4.10 8.60
C THR A 32 12.18 -2.87 9.48
N GLY A 33 11.40 -3.00 10.55
CA GLY A 33 11.13 -1.94 11.52
C GLY A 33 9.89 -1.13 11.16
N PHE A 34 8.85 -1.77 10.64
CA PHE A 34 7.60 -1.06 10.40
C PHE A 34 7.02 -0.54 11.72
N GLU A 35 6.72 0.76 11.72
CA GLU A 35 5.94 1.41 12.75
C GLU A 35 4.84 2.23 12.06
N PRO A 36 3.60 2.27 12.60
CA PRO A 36 2.50 3.06 12.06
C PRO A 36 2.68 4.56 12.40
N ARG A 37 3.88 5.08 12.21
CA ARG A 37 4.22 6.49 12.31
C ARG A 37 4.16 7.10 10.92
N PHE A 38 3.78 8.36 10.80
CA PHE A 38 3.61 9.04 9.51
C PHE A 38 4.25 10.45 9.47
N THR A 39 4.84 10.90 10.57
CA THR A 39 5.36 12.28 10.73
C THR A 39 6.61 12.61 9.91
N ASP A 40 7.33 11.59 9.46
CA ASP A 40 8.66 11.64 8.84
C ASP A 40 8.64 11.11 7.39
N VAL A 41 7.46 11.07 6.79
CA VAL A 41 7.21 10.57 5.44
C VAL A 41 6.30 11.57 4.72
N ASP A 42 6.63 11.86 3.47
CA ASP A 42 5.88 12.83 2.67
C ASP A 42 4.91 12.13 1.71
N LEU A 43 5.11 10.84 1.48
CA LEU A 43 4.31 10.06 0.53
C LEU A 43 4.02 8.67 1.07
N LEU A 44 2.76 8.27 0.97
CA LEU A 44 2.28 6.92 1.19
C LEU A 44 1.82 6.34 -0.14
N ARG A 45 2.30 5.16 -0.51
CA ARG A 45 1.78 4.39 -1.63
C ARG A 45 1.08 3.15 -1.10
N VAL A 46 -0.15 2.95 -1.55
CA VAL A 46 -0.95 1.77 -1.26
C VAL A 46 -1.14 1.01 -2.56
N ALA A 47 -0.93 -0.30 -2.56
CA ALA A 47 -1.46 -1.18 -3.58
C ALA A 47 -2.28 -2.29 -2.98
N HIS A 48 -3.45 -2.47 -3.54
CA HIS A 48 -4.38 -3.53 -3.27
C HIS A 48 -4.37 -4.49 -4.47
N CYS A 49 -3.98 -5.73 -4.22
CA CYS A 49 -3.89 -6.77 -5.22
C CYS A 49 -4.93 -7.86 -4.92
N ARG A 50 -5.68 -8.28 -5.94
CA ARG A 50 -6.36 -9.57 -5.97
C ARG A 50 -5.50 -10.53 -6.75
N VAL A 51 -5.18 -11.67 -6.15
CA VAL A 51 -4.27 -12.66 -6.71
C VAL A 51 -5.06 -13.92 -7.04
N HIS A 52 -4.70 -14.59 -8.12
CA HIS A 52 -5.27 -15.90 -8.44
C HIS A 52 -4.95 -16.90 -7.30
N GLU A 53 -5.93 -17.70 -6.89
CA GLU A 53 -5.83 -18.57 -5.70
C GLU A 53 -4.59 -19.48 -5.76
N GLU A 54 -4.34 -20.09 -6.91
CA GLU A 54 -3.19 -20.97 -7.17
C GLU A 54 -1.83 -20.23 -7.22
N ARG A 55 -1.85 -18.90 -7.24
CA ARG A 55 -0.67 -18.03 -7.32
C ARG A 55 -0.38 -17.28 -6.01
N ALA A 56 -1.25 -17.38 -5.00
CA ALA A 56 -1.11 -16.63 -3.74
C ALA A 56 0.23 -16.88 -3.02
N GLU A 57 0.69 -18.14 -2.98
CA GLU A 57 1.98 -18.50 -2.39
C GLU A 57 3.16 -17.93 -3.19
N HIS A 58 3.10 -18.02 -4.52
CA HIS A 58 4.12 -17.47 -5.40
C HIS A 58 4.19 -15.94 -5.28
N PHE A 59 3.05 -15.26 -5.27
CA PHE A 59 2.95 -13.81 -5.11
C PHE A 59 3.58 -13.34 -3.80
N THR A 60 3.25 -14.01 -2.69
CA THR A 60 3.83 -13.70 -1.37
C THR A 60 5.34 -13.92 -1.37
N LEU A 61 5.82 -15.03 -1.96
CA LEU A 61 7.25 -15.29 -2.11
C LEU A 61 7.96 -14.22 -2.95
N MET A 62 7.36 -13.77 -4.06
CA MET A 62 7.92 -12.72 -4.90
C MET A 62 7.92 -11.36 -4.19
N GLN A 63 6.90 -11.09 -3.36
CA GLN A 63 6.90 -9.93 -2.48
C GLN A 63 8.13 -9.94 -1.57
N GLU A 64 8.40 -11.03 -0.88
CA GLU A 64 9.54 -11.14 0.06
C GLU A 64 10.91 -11.14 -0.63
N LYS A 65 11.03 -11.81 -1.79
CA LYS A 65 12.34 -12.09 -2.41
C LYS A 65 12.72 -11.12 -3.51
N VAL A 66 11.76 -10.41 -4.09
CA VAL A 66 11.99 -9.52 -5.24
C VAL A 66 11.58 -8.09 -4.92
N TRP A 67 10.33 -7.89 -4.49
CA TRP A 67 9.79 -6.54 -4.29
C TRP A 67 10.32 -5.86 -3.03
N ASN A 68 10.28 -6.53 -1.88
CA ASN A 68 10.75 -5.99 -0.60
C ASN A 68 12.22 -5.59 -0.66
N PRO A 69 13.17 -6.42 -1.15
CA PRO A 69 14.58 -6.01 -1.25
C PRO A 69 14.79 -4.83 -2.20
N ALA A 70 14.04 -4.79 -3.30
CA ALA A 70 14.14 -3.69 -4.26
C ALA A 70 13.63 -2.37 -3.68
N MET A 71 12.48 -2.39 -2.99
CA MET A 71 11.96 -1.20 -2.30
C MET A 71 12.86 -0.79 -1.14
N ALA A 72 13.23 -1.73 -0.26
CA ALA A 72 14.05 -1.44 0.91
C ALA A 72 15.44 -0.88 0.54
N GLY A 73 15.98 -1.27 -0.61
CA GLY A 73 17.24 -0.76 -1.15
C GLY A 73 17.12 0.55 -1.93
N SER A 74 15.92 1.07 -2.16
CA SER A 74 15.73 2.35 -2.84
C SER A 74 15.98 3.53 -1.89
N PRO A 75 16.77 4.53 -2.32
CA PRO A 75 16.84 5.80 -1.62
C PRO A 75 15.44 6.37 -1.37
N GLY A 76 15.24 6.94 -0.18
CA GLY A 76 13.96 7.52 0.22
C GLY A 76 12.86 6.55 0.64
N MET A 77 13.00 5.23 0.48
CA MET A 77 12.06 4.27 1.07
C MET A 77 12.27 4.22 2.59
N VAL A 78 11.26 4.60 3.36
CA VAL A 78 11.35 4.72 4.82
C VAL A 78 10.98 3.40 5.49
N ARG A 79 9.76 2.93 5.26
CA ARG A 79 9.16 1.72 5.86
C ARG A 79 7.92 1.29 5.07
N GLY A 80 7.41 0.10 5.36
CA GLY A 80 6.18 -0.38 4.74
C GLY A 80 5.77 -1.73 5.30
N MET A 81 4.56 -2.17 5.00
CA MET A 81 4.02 -3.44 5.47
C MET A 81 3.28 -4.18 4.36
N TYR A 82 3.26 -5.49 4.50
CA TYR A 82 2.49 -6.41 3.68
C TYR A 82 1.37 -7.02 4.53
N GLY A 83 0.14 -6.85 4.07
CA GLY A 83 -1.06 -7.38 4.71
C GLY A 83 -1.82 -8.32 3.78
N GLU A 84 -2.56 -9.24 4.38
CA GLU A 84 -3.39 -10.22 3.69
C GLU A 84 -4.81 -10.17 4.25
N ALA A 85 -5.81 -10.32 3.37
CA ALA A 85 -7.21 -10.43 3.73
C ALA A 85 -7.83 -11.66 3.05
N PRO A 86 -9.00 -12.14 3.54
CA PRO A 86 -9.68 -13.27 2.93
C PRO A 86 -9.97 -13.06 1.43
N GLY A 87 -9.85 -14.17 0.67
CA GLY A 87 -10.07 -14.18 -0.78
C GLY A 87 -8.83 -13.79 -1.60
N HIS A 88 -7.63 -14.09 -1.10
CA HIS A 88 -6.35 -13.80 -1.79
C HIS A 88 -6.20 -12.33 -2.15
N GLU A 89 -6.61 -11.47 -1.22
CA GLU A 89 -6.46 -10.03 -1.32
C GLU A 89 -5.27 -9.60 -0.47
N PHE A 90 -4.38 -8.82 -1.08
CA PHE A 90 -3.14 -8.39 -0.45
C PHE A 90 -3.01 -6.88 -0.51
N LEU A 91 -2.43 -6.31 0.55
CA LEU A 91 -2.14 -4.89 0.66
C LEU A 91 -0.63 -4.71 0.80
N VAL A 92 -0.04 -3.92 -0.09
CA VAL A 92 1.34 -3.45 0.03
C VAL A 92 1.30 -1.96 0.32
N LEU A 93 1.70 -1.58 1.52
CA LEU A 93 1.87 -0.18 1.91
C LEU A 93 3.36 0.14 1.93
N SER A 94 3.77 1.20 1.25
CA SER A 94 5.15 1.71 1.27
C SER A 94 5.16 3.22 1.51
N MET A 95 6.04 3.66 2.42
CA MET A 95 6.20 5.06 2.80
C MET A 95 7.53 5.61 2.33
N TRP A 96 7.51 6.83 1.80
CA TRP A 96 8.63 7.44 1.11
C TRP A 96 8.89 8.84 1.64
N LEU A 97 10.16 9.25 1.62
CA LEU A 97 10.59 10.59 2.00
C LEU A 97 10.08 11.66 1.02
N SER A 98 9.79 11.32 -0.23
CA SER A 98 9.22 12.26 -1.20
C SER A 98 8.65 11.55 -2.43
N SER A 99 7.83 12.28 -3.19
CA SER A 99 7.38 11.88 -4.52
C SER A 99 8.53 11.66 -5.51
N ALA A 100 9.59 12.47 -5.43
CA ALA A 100 10.76 12.34 -6.30
C ALA A 100 11.51 11.02 -6.08
N GLU A 101 11.71 10.61 -4.82
CA GLU A 101 12.39 9.35 -4.50
C GLU A 101 11.56 8.12 -4.90
N HIS A 102 10.23 8.17 -4.69
CA HIS A 102 9.34 7.13 -5.21
C HIS A 102 9.33 7.09 -6.75
N GLY A 103 9.38 8.24 -7.42
CA GLY A 103 9.46 8.35 -8.88
C GLY A 103 10.67 7.65 -9.47
N LYS A 104 11.87 7.88 -8.89
CA LYS A 104 13.12 7.20 -9.31
C LYS A 104 13.02 5.67 -9.23
N TYR A 105 12.42 5.15 -8.15
CA TYR A 105 12.17 3.72 -8.01
C TYR A 105 11.28 3.18 -9.15
N ARG A 106 10.24 3.92 -9.54
CA ARG A 106 9.31 3.50 -10.59
C ARG A 106 9.97 3.40 -11.96
N GLU A 107 10.64 4.46 -12.40
CA GLU A 107 11.20 4.56 -13.75
C GLU A 107 12.29 3.52 -14.02
N GLU A 108 13.15 3.25 -13.04
CA GLU A 108 14.36 2.45 -13.28
C GLU A 108 14.13 0.93 -13.15
N ARG A 109 13.15 0.53 -12.33
CA ARG A 109 13.13 -0.84 -11.76
C ARG A 109 11.80 -1.57 -11.93
N VAL A 110 10.66 -0.88 -11.95
CA VAL A 110 9.37 -1.56 -11.77
C VAL A 110 9.05 -2.54 -12.90
N GLU A 111 9.24 -2.19 -14.17
CA GLU A 111 8.93 -3.10 -15.29
C GLU A 111 9.76 -4.39 -15.24
N ARG A 112 11.06 -4.26 -14.93
CA ARG A 112 11.98 -5.39 -14.80
C ARG A 112 11.62 -6.28 -13.61
N LEU A 113 11.23 -5.67 -12.49
CA LEU A 113 10.78 -6.39 -11.30
C LEU A 113 9.45 -7.09 -11.56
N ALA A 114 8.51 -6.45 -12.26
CA ALA A 114 7.23 -7.01 -12.65
C ALA A 114 7.40 -8.28 -13.49
N LEU A 115 8.29 -8.24 -14.49
CA LEU A 115 8.62 -9.41 -15.29
C LEU A 115 9.26 -10.53 -14.45
N ARG A 116 10.24 -10.18 -13.61
CA ARG A 116 10.94 -11.16 -12.75
C ARG A 116 10.00 -11.82 -11.74
N ALA A 117 9.06 -11.04 -11.19
CA ALA A 117 8.07 -11.50 -10.22
C ALA A 117 6.85 -12.17 -10.87
N GLN A 118 6.76 -12.19 -12.21
CA GLN A 118 5.62 -12.73 -12.94
C GLN A 118 4.28 -12.11 -12.50
N ILE A 119 4.26 -10.80 -12.27
CA ILE A 119 3.08 -10.15 -11.66
C ILE A 119 1.82 -10.29 -12.52
N GLU A 120 1.95 -10.33 -13.84
CA GLU A 120 0.82 -10.53 -14.76
C GLU A 120 0.21 -11.93 -14.67
N ALA A 121 0.99 -12.93 -14.27
CA ALA A 121 0.49 -14.29 -14.04
C ALA A 121 -0.15 -14.44 -12.66
N ASP A 122 0.31 -13.66 -11.67
CA ASP A 122 -0.17 -13.75 -10.30
C ASP A 122 -1.43 -12.93 -10.06
N VAL A 123 -1.49 -11.71 -10.59
CA VAL A 123 -2.45 -10.68 -10.17
C VAL A 123 -3.64 -10.58 -11.12
N ALA A 124 -4.83 -10.89 -10.60
CA ALA A 124 -6.10 -10.72 -11.29
C ALA A 124 -6.53 -9.25 -11.40
N SER A 125 -6.25 -8.45 -10.36
CA SER A 125 -6.45 -7.00 -10.40
C SER A 125 -5.52 -6.29 -9.44
N LEU A 126 -4.93 -5.17 -9.89
CA LEU A 126 -4.13 -4.28 -9.07
C LEU A 126 -4.77 -2.90 -9.08
N THR A 127 -5.09 -2.40 -7.89
CA THR A 127 -5.50 -1.00 -7.68
C THR A 127 -4.63 -0.40 -6.59
N GLY A 128 -4.68 0.91 -6.44
CA GLY A 128 -3.84 1.58 -5.46
C GLY A 128 -3.90 3.08 -5.60
N ASP A 129 -3.25 3.75 -4.67
CA ASP A 129 -3.17 5.20 -4.66
C ASP A 129 -1.81 5.67 -4.13
N ILE A 130 -1.49 6.91 -4.47
CA ILE A 130 -0.36 7.66 -3.94
C ILE A 130 -0.96 8.83 -3.18
N VAL A 131 -0.70 8.87 -1.87
CA VAL A 131 -1.24 9.86 -0.96
C VAL A 131 -0.08 10.72 -0.47
N ASP A 132 -0.14 12.01 -0.78
CA ASP A 132 0.74 13.01 -0.16
C ASP A 132 0.34 13.15 1.32
N LEU A 133 1.32 13.05 2.20
CA LEU A 133 1.11 13.17 3.63
C LEU A 133 1.36 14.60 4.07
N GLU A 134 0.38 15.17 4.76
CA GLU A 134 0.49 16.47 5.40
C GLU A 134 0.94 16.26 6.86
N PRO A 135 2.19 16.62 7.22
CA PRO A 135 2.72 16.32 8.56
C PRO A 135 1.87 16.92 9.68
N SER A 136 1.23 18.06 9.45
CA SER A 136 0.35 18.68 10.45
C SER A 136 -0.94 17.91 10.74
N TRP A 137 -1.28 16.89 9.94
CA TRP A 137 -2.46 16.04 10.14
C TRP A 137 -2.14 14.72 10.84
N THR A 138 -0.86 14.45 11.11
CA THR A 138 -0.45 13.26 11.84
C THR A 138 -0.69 13.45 13.34
N VAL A 139 -1.27 12.43 13.99
CA VAL A 139 -1.67 12.45 15.42
C VAL A 139 -0.65 11.69 16.26
#